data_AF-A0A4Y9IVH1-F1
#
_entry.id   AF-A0A4Y9IVH1-F1
#
_cell.length_a   1.000
_cell.length_b   1.000
_cell.length_c   1.000
_cell.angle_alpha   90.00
_cell.angle_beta   90.00
_cell.angle_gamma   90.00
#
_symmetry.space_group_name_H-M   'P 1'
#
loop_
_entity.id
_entity.type
_entity.pdbx_description
1 polymer ?
#
loop_
_entity_poly.entity_id
_entity_poly.type
_entity_poly.pdbx_seq_one_letter_code
_entity_poly.pdbx_strand_id
1 'polypeptide(L)'
;MIVKQSEINSIKMSVNPPQCVIDADYCVIANGKVMQYVGIGWTELRTATPSDYDTIPQILTPHCSQCEHYDNIGDTMYCSKLQKRITARKRPCKHYKER
;
A
#
# COMPACT_ATOMS: atom_id res chain seq x y z
N MET A 1 7.18 2.00 10.03
CA MET A 1 7.88 1.55 8.80
C MET A 1 6.85 1.43 7.66
N ILE A 2 7.21 1.71 6.40
CA ILE A 2 6.26 1.66 5.27
C ILE A 2 6.67 0.53 4.31
N VAL A 3 5.71 -0.30 3.90
CA VAL A 3 5.90 -1.40 2.94
C VAL A 3 4.99 -1.20 1.74
N LYS A 4 5.48 -1.54 0.54
CA LYS A 4 4.71 -1.38 -0.68
C LYS A 4 3.66 -2.50 -0.79
N GLN A 5 2.49 -2.18 -1.34
CA GLN A 5 1.45 -3.18 -1.57
C GLN A 5 1.93 -4.33 -2.49
N SER A 6 2.83 -4.03 -3.45
CA SER A 6 3.44 -5.02 -4.35
C SER A 6 4.29 -6.06 -3.60
N GLU A 7 5.05 -5.62 -2.59
CA GLU A 7 5.87 -6.49 -1.72
C GLU A 7 5.03 -7.34 -0.78
N ILE A 8 3.81 -6.90 -0.47
CA ILE A 8 2.85 -7.69 0.32
C ILE A 8 2.13 -8.72 -0.56
N ASN A 9 1.84 -8.39 -1.82
CA ASN A 9 1.18 -9.31 -2.73
C ASN A 9 2.05 -10.52 -3.09
N SER A 10 3.39 -10.40 -3.04
CA SER A 10 4.31 -11.53 -3.27
C SER A 10 4.29 -12.57 -2.14
N ILE A 11 3.89 -12.19 -0.92
CA ILE A 11 3.80 -13.09 0.25
C ILE A 11 2.83 -14.26 -0.01
N LYS A 12 1.85 -14.06 -0.89
CA LYS A 12 0.82 -15.05 -1.25
C LYS A 12 1.38 -16.33 -1.93
N MET A 13 2.63 -16.33 -2.40
CA MET A 13 3.15 -17.36 -3.33
C MET A 13 4.43 -18.07 -2.88
N SER A 14 4.70 -18.20 -1.57
CA SER A 14 5.89 -18.93 -1.06
C SER A 14 7.22 -18.29 -1.51
N VAL A 15 7.33 -16.97 -1.32
CA VAL A 15 8.56 -16.23 -1.63
C VAL A 15 8.88 -15.30 -0.46
N ASN A 16 10.16 -15.30 -0.08
CA ASN A 16 10.77 -14.55 1.02
C ASN A 16 10.06 -13.21 1.30
N PRO A 17 9.18 -13.14 2.31
CA PRO A 17 8.49 -11.91 2.67
C PRO A 17 9.50 -10.86 3.14
N PRO A 18 9.18 -9.56 3.05
CA PRO A 18 10.03 -8.51 3.59
C PRO A 18 10.34 -8.80 5.07
N GLN A 19 11.60 -8.67 5.47
CA GLN A 19 12.05 -9.03 6.82
C GLN A 19 11.23 -8.30 7.89
N CYS A 20 10.87 -7.04 7.66
CA CYS A 20 10.05 -6.27 8.58
C CYS A 20 8.63 -6.79 8.79
N VAL A 21 8.09 -7.54 7.83
CA VAL A 21 6.79 -8.23 7.97
C VAL A 21 6.97 -9.49 8.81
N ILE A 22 8.09 -10.20 8.65
CA ILE A 22 8.45 -11.35 9.49
C ILE A 22 8.67 -10.90 10.94
N ASP A 23 9.42 -9.82 11.14
CA ASP A 23 9.72 -9.24 12.46
C ASP A 23 8.45 -8.76 13.19
N ALA A 24 7.42 -8.39 12.42
CA ALA A 24 6.10 -8.02 12.92
C ALA A 24 5.13 -9.21 13.02
N ASP A 25 5.61 -10.45 13.08
CA ASP A 25 4.79 -11.67 13.15
C ASP A 25 3.72 -11.74 12.04
N TYR A 26 4.15 -11.42 10.81
CA TYR A 26 3.29 -11.36 9.63
C TYR A 26 2.10 -10.41 9.77
N CYS A 27 2.23 -9.39 10.62
CA CYS A 27 1.24 -8.32 10.77
C CYS A 27 1.61 -7.11 9.91
N VAL A 28 0.57 -6.46 9.37
CA VAL A 28 0.68 -5.24 8.56
C VAL A 28 -0.50 -4.31 8.85
N ILE A 29 -0.30 -3.00 8.76
CA ILE A 29 -1.40 -2.03 8.86
C ILE A 29 -1.90 -1.67 7.47
N ALA A 30 -3.18 -1.95 7.18
CA ALA A 30 -3.84 -1.56 5.94
C ALA A 30 -5.15 -0.82 6.26
N ASN A 31 -5.36 0.36 5.66
CA ASN A 31 -6.57 1.17 5.86
C ASN A 31 -6.91 1.44 7.34
N GLY A 32 -5.89 1.61 8.20
CA GLY A 32 -6.08 1.85 9.63
C GLY A 32 -6.45 0.60 10.45
N LYS A 33 -6.26 -0.59 9.88
CA LYS A 33 -6.51 -1.88 10.53
C LYS A 33 -5.27 -2.75 10.51
N VAL A 34 -5.04 -3.49 11.57
CA VAL A 34 -4.00 -4.52 11.64
C VAL A 34 -4.54 -5.77 10.96
N MET A 35 -3.82 -6.23 9.95
CA MET A 35 -4.08 -7.45 9.20
C MET A 35 -2.95 -8.44 9.48
N GLN A 36 -3.26 -9.72 9.64
CA GLN A 36 -2.28 -10.78 9.83
C GLN A 36 -2.35 -11.80 8.69
N TYR A 37 -1.21 -12.27 8.20
CA TYR A 37 -1.18 -13.36 7.23
C TYR A 37 -1.31 -14.72 7.90
N VAL A 38 -2.31 -15.52 7.51
CA VAL A 38 -2.61 -16.83 8.09
C VAL A 38 -2.31 -18.00 7.13
N GLY A 39 -1.31 -17.83 6.25
CA GLY A 39 -0.88 -18.86 5.30
C GLY A 39 -1.68 -18.89 3.99
N ILE A 40 -3.01 -18.71 4.07
CA ILE A 40 -3.91 -18.69 2.89
C ILE A 40 -4.29 -17.27 2.44
N GLY A 41 -4.05 -16.27 3.29
CA GLY A 41 -4.48 -14.90 3.04
C GLY A 41 -4.33 -13.98 4.25
N TRP A 42 -4.79 -12.74 4.09
CA TRP A 42 -4.77 -11.69 5.12
C TRP A 42 -6.10 -11.64 5.85
N THR A 43 -6.05 -11.68 7.18
CA THR A 43 -7.22 -11.60 8.05
C THR A 43 -7.14 -10.35 8.91
N GLU A 44 -8.26 -9.64 9.06
CA GLU A 44 -8.36 -8.50 9.97
C GLU A 44 -8.29 -8.97 11.42
N LEU A 45 -7.34 -8.43 12.17
CA LEU A 45 -7.18 -8.73 13.60
C LEU A 45 -7.92 -7.70 14.46
N ARG A 46 -7.66 -6.41 14.21
CA ARG A 46 -8.20 -5.28 14.99
C ARG A 46 -7.95 -3.93 14.30
N THR A 47 -8.61 -2.88 14.80
CA THR A 47 -8.27 -1.50 14.44
C THR A 47 -6.85 -1.14 14.92
N ALA A 48 -6.10 -0.41 14.10
CA ALA A 48 -4.77 0.06 14.46
C ALA A 48 -4.86 1.18 15.50
N THR A 49 -4.11 1.01 16.58
CA THR A 49 -3.85 2.02 17.60
C THR A 49 -2.63 2.85 17.22
N PRO A 50 -2.43 4.06 17.79
CA PRO A 50 -1.26 4.87 17.50
C PRO A 50 0.08 4.12 17.71
N SER A 51 0.17 3.31 18.77
CA SER A 51 1.37 2.53 19.10
C SER A 51 1.70 1.43 18.09
N ASP A 52 0.74 1.00 17.28
CA ASP A 52 0.98 -0.03 16.27
C ASP A 52 1.79 0.52 15.08
N TYR A 53 1.68 1.82 14.79
CA TYR A 53 2.41 2.42 13.68
C TYR A 53 3.93 2.48 13.93
N ASP A 54 4.35 2.32 15.19
CA ASP A 54 5.75 2.27 15.59
C ASP A 54 6.37 0.88 15.37
N THR A 55 5.57 -0.18 15.51
CA THR A 55 6.05 -1.58 15.52
C THR A 55 5.64 -2.38 14.29
N ILE A 56 4.48 -2.07 13.70
CA ILE A 56 3.91 -2.83 12.58
C ILE A 56 4.14 -2.07 11.26
N PRO A 57 4.62 -2.74 10.20
CA PRO A 57 4.74 -2.11 8.89
C PRO A 57 3.38 -1.67 8.33
N GLN A 58 3.28 -0.41 7.91
CA GLN A 58 2.10 0.12 7.25
C GLN A 58 2.18 -0.11 5.74
N ILE A 59 1.12 -0.71 5.19
CA ILE A 59 0.94 -0.80 3.76
C ILE A 59 0.46 0.55 3.25
N LEU A 60 1.25 1.12 2.35
CA LEU A 60 0.84 2.33 1.68
C LEU A 60 -0.29 1.99 0.69
N THR A 61 -1.46 2.58 0.89
CA THR A 61 -2.56 2.45 -0.08
C THR A 61 -2.11 3.07 -1.39
N PRO A 62 -2.07 2.29 -2.50
CA PRO A 62 -1.54 2.84 -3.73
C PRO A 62 -2.44 3.99 -4.19
N HIS A 63 -1.82 5.10 -4.57
CA HIS A 63 -2.52 6.29 -5.06
C HIS A 63 -2.06 6.60 -6.47
N CYS A 64 -2.93 7.20 -7.30
CA CYS A 64 -2.57 7.48 -8.69
C CYS A 64 -1.36 8.43 -8.83
N SER A 65 -1.02 9.21 -7.79
CA SER A 65 0.19 10.06 -7.77
C SER A 65 1.51 9.30 -7.63
N GLN A 66 1.48 8.02 -7.29
CA GLN A 66 2.67 7.15 -7.25
C GLN A 66 2.93 6.46 -8.59
N CYS A 67 2.10 6.75 -9.60
CA CYS A 67 2.22 6.15 -10.92
C CYS A 67 3.28 6.88 -11.77
N GLU A 68 3.96 6.17 -12.66
CA GLU A 68 4.81 6.77 -13.71
C GLU A 68 4.05 7.75 -14.62
N HIS A 69 2.72 7.64 -14.70
CA HIS A 69 1.86 8.52 -15.48
C HIS A 69 1.33 9.73 -14.69
N TYR A 70 1.79 9.92 -13.45
CA TYR A 70 1.46 11.09 -12.65
C TYR A 70 2.28 12.29 -13.09
N ASP A 71 1.63 13.45 -13.14
CA ASP A 71 2.27 14.73 -13.41
C ASP A 71 1.58 15.86 -12.62
N ASN A 72 2.29 16.96 -12.41
CA ASN A 72 1.74 18.19 -11.85
C ASN A 72 1.64 19.24 -12.95
N ILE A 73 0.40 19.58 -13.34
CA ILE A 73 0.14 20.66 -14.30
C ILE A 73 -0.25 21.90 -13.49
N GLY A 74 0.74 22.76 -13.22
CA GLY A 74 0.62 23.84 -12.23
C GLY A 74 0.37 23.25 -10.84
N ASP A 75 -0.63 23.77 -10.13
CA ASP A 75 -1.04 23.26 -8.80
C ASP A 75 -1.98 22.05 -8.87
N THR A 76 -2.21 21.53 -10.07
CA THR A 76 -3.16 20.43 -10.28
C THR A 76 -2.43 19.11 -10.47
N MET A 77 -2.69 18.18 -9.55
CA MET A 77 -2.32 16.78 -9.74
C MET A 77 -3.06 16.21 -10.96
N TYR A 78 -2.33 15.57 -11.87
CA TYR A 78 -2.84 15.11 -13.16
C TYR A 78 -2.33 13.70 -13.50
N CYS A 79 -3.13 12.94 -14.24
CA CYS A 79 -2.72 11.68 -14.83
C CYS A 79 -2.65 11.83 -16.34
N SER A 80 -1.44 11.79 -16.90
CA SER A 80 -1.19 11.97 -18.34
C SER A 80 -1.85 10.88 -19.19
N LYS A 81 -1.89 9.65 -18.68
CA LYS A 81 -2.47 8.51 -19.40
C LYS A 81 -4.00 8.54 -19.49
N LEU A 82 -4.67 9.03 -18.45
CA LEU A 82 -6.12 9.22 -18.45
C LEU A 82 -6.55 10.60 -18.97
N GLN A 83 -5.59 11.52 -19.12
CA GLN A 83 -5.80 12.93 -19.42
C GLN A 83 -6.78 13.62 -18.46
N LYS A 84 -6.65 13.34 -17.15
CA LYS A 84 -7.60 13.80 -16.13
C LYS A 84 -6.90 14.29 -14.87
N ARG A 85 -7.50 15.30 -14.24
CA ARG A 85 -7.14 15.74 -12.89
C ARG A 85 -7.38 14.62 -11.89
N ILE A 86 -6.48 14.48 -10.93
CA ILE A 86 -6.61 13.53 -9.82
C ILE A 86 -6.83 14.31 -8.52
N THR A 87 -7.66 13.74 -7.64
CA THR A 87 -7.89 14.29 -6.30
C THR A 87 -7.11 13.47 -5.28
N ALA A 88 -6.96 13.96 -4.05
CA ALA A 88 -6.26 13.25 -2.97
C ALA A 88 -6.88 11.88 -2.60
N ARG A 89 -8.09 11.58 -3.08
CA ARG A 89 -8.79 10.30 -2.87
C ARG A 89 -8.75 9.39 -4.11
N LYS A 90 -8.01 9.76 -5.16
CA LYS A 90 -8.04 9.04 -6.42
C LYS A 90 -7.27 7.73 -6.31
N ARG A 91 -8.02 6.62 -6.26
CA ARG A 91 -7.46 5.26 -6.41
C ARG A 91 -6.61 5.15 -7.69
N PRO A 92 -5.67 4.20 -7.74
CA PRO A 92 -4.82 3.95 -8.90
C PRO A 92 -5.64 3.82 -10.17
N CYS A 93 -5.14 4.38 -11.28
CA CYS A 93 -5.82 4.22 -12.56
C CYS A 93 -5.71 2.78 -13.07
N LYS A 94 -6.53 2.43 -14.06
CA LYS A 94 -6.45 1.12 -14.73
C LYS A 94 -5.11 0.85 -15.45
N HIS A 95 -4.30 1.89 -15.63
CA HIS A 95 -2.95 1.83 -16.21
C HIS A 95 -1.89 2.08 -15.13
N TYR A 96 -2.21 1.87 -13.86
CA TYR A 96 -1.28 2.13 -12.78
C TYR A 96 -0.02 1.28 -12.94
N LYS A 97 1.10 1.97 -13.02
CA LYS A 97 2.43 1.41 -12.96
C LYS A 97 3.22 2.26 -11.99
N GLU A 98 3.62 1.66 -10.88
CA GLU A 98 4.36 2.32 -9.81
C GLU A 98 5.69 2.85 -10.35
N ARG A 99 6.04 4.09 -9.98
CA ARG A 99 7.31 4.73 -10.37
C ARG A 99 8.45 4.37 -9.41
#